data_AF-A0A535MQL5-F1
#
_entry.id   AF-A0A535MQL5-F1
#
_cell.length_a   1.000
_cell.length_b   1.000
_cell.length_c   1.000
_cell.angle_alpha   90.00
_cell.angle_beta   90.00
_cell.angle_gamma   90.00
#
_symmetry.space_group_name_H-M   'P 1'
#
loop_
_entity.id
_entity.type
_entity.pdbx_description
1 polymer ?
#
loop_
_entity_poly.entity_id
_entity_poly.type
_entity_poly.pdbx_seq_one_letter_code
_entity_poly.pdbx_strand_id
1 'polypeptide(L)'
;MPDSLSVTDNRTGRTYELPITHGAIRATDLQQVKVSDDDTQGLVSYDPAFLNTASCISRITYIDGDRAILLYRGYPIEGLAEKSNFLETAYLLVHGELPTEEQYGDWSHEITMHTLVHENIKRFMDGFHHDAHPMGILLSTVGALASFYPEATHIHDAEQRRISLYRLIAKMPTLAAYAYRHSKGLYYVRPDNDLSYAGNFLNMMFKMVEQKYTPVPEIEQALDVLFILHADHEQNCSTNAMRSVGSAQPDPYTATAAAVAALYGPLHGGANEAVLRMLMRIGSKDAIPEFIQGVKAGKERLMGFGHRVYKNYDPRAKVIKQMADQVFAVTGSNPLLDIALELERIALEDEYFVKRRLYPNVDFYSGLIYQALKLPTDMFPVMFAIPRTVGWLAQWEEMLLDREQRIARPRQVYLGESRRAYVEMSERDGRVMAGSAASG
;
A
#
# COMPACT_ATOMS: atom_id res chain seq x y z
N MET A 1 -1.01 4.93 40.40
CA MET A 1 -0.55 3.53 40.25
C MET A 1 0.52 3.54 39.16
N PRO A 2 1.56 2.69 39.21
CA PRO A 2 2.47 2.56 38.08
C PRO A 2 1.69 2.11 36.83
N ASP A 3 2.03 2.66 35.65
CA ASP A 3 1.52 2.17 34.36
C ASP A 3 2.20 0.84 34.02
N SER A 4 1.76 -0.24 34.68
CA SER A 4 2.25 -1.60 34.46
C SER A 4 1.10 -2.62 34.39
N LEU A 5 1.38 -3.74 33.74
CA LEU A 5 0.52 -4.92 33.68
C LEU A 5 1.13 -6.03 34.55
N SER A 6 0.41 -6.43 35.59
CA SER A 6 0.76 -7.60 36.41
C SER A 6 0.34 -8.89 35.69
N VAL A 7 1.29 -9.78 35.42
CA VAL A 7 1.07 -11.08 34.80
C VAL A 7 1.48 -12.19 35.76
N THR A 8 0.53 -13.04 36.16
CA THR A 8 0.81 -14.21 36.99
C THR A 8 0.91 -15.46 36.12
N ASP A 9 2.06 -16.14 36.17
CA ASP A 9 2.21 -17.47 35.56
C ASP A 9 1.62 -18.52 36.50
N ASN A 10 0.41 -18.99 36.19
CA ASN A 10 -0.31 -19.97 37.00
C ASN A 10 0.42 -21.32 37.15
N ARG A 11 1.39 -21.64 36.29
CA ARG A 11 2.19 -22.87 36.41
C ARG A 11 3.17 -22.80 37.58
N THR A 12 3.65 -21.60 37.91
CA THR A 12 4.68 -21.37 38.94
C THR A 12 4.19 -20.50 40.11
N GLY A 13 3.05 -19.83 39.96
CA GLY A 13 2.53 -18.84 40.91
C GLY A 13 3.31 -17.53 40.96
N ARG A 14 4.32 -17.35 40.10
CA ARG A 14 5.13 -16.12 40.06
C ARG A 14 4.39 -15.01 39.32
N THR A 15 4.43 -13.82 39.89
CA THR A 15 3.88 -12.60 39.27
C THR A 15 5.02 -11.73 38.74
N TYR A 16 4.83 -11.20 37.54
CA TYR A 16 5.75 -10.36 36.82
C TYR A 16 5.07 -9.03 36.50
N GLU A 17 5.82 -7.94 36.57
CA GLU A 17 5.34 -6.61 36.19
C GLU A 17 5.90 -6.25 34.81
N LEU A 18 5.00 -5.93 33.87
CA LEU A 18 5.34 -5.49 32.53
C LEU A 18 5.06 -3.99 32.39
N PRO A 19 6.06 -3.13 32.13
CA PRO A 19 5.81 -1.71 31.91
C PRO A 19 4.90 -1.48 30.69
N ILE A 20 3.91 -0.59 30.84
CA ILE A 20 3.09 -0.12 29.73
C ILE A 20 3.64 1.24 29.29
N THR A 21 4.08 1.32 28.04
CA THR A 21 4.54 2.56 27.43
C THR A 21 3.78 2.79 26.13
N HIS A 22 3.21 3.98 25.94
CA HIS A 22 2.39 4.31 24.76
C HIS A 22 1.22 3.33 24.54
N GLY A 23 0.65 2.78 25.62
CA GLY A 23 -0.44 1.81 25.53
C GLY A 23 -0.02 0.41 25.08
N ALA A 24 1.28 0.12 25.00
CA ALA A 24 1.83 -1.18 24.61
C ALA A 24 2.84 -1.70 25.64
N ILE A 25 2.95 -3.03 25.73
CA ILE A 25 4.05 -3.72 26.43
C ILE A 25 5.11 -4.11 25.40
N ARG A 26 6.39 -4.23 25.81
CA ARG A 26 7.41 -4.80 24.92
C ARG A 26 7.29 -6.32 24.93
N ALA A 27 7.23 -6.93 23.74
CA ALA A 27 7.19 -8.39 23.62
C ALA A 27 8.44 -9.07 24.22
N THR A 28 9.58 -8.37 24.26
CA THR A 28 10.81 -8.85 24.91
C THR A 28 10.67 -8.98 26.42
N ASP A 29 9.77 -8.22 27.06
CA ASP A 29 9.58 -8.29 28.50
C ASP A 29 8.91 -9.61 28.91
N LEU A 30 8.29 -10.34 27.98
CA LEU A 30 7.78 -11.69 28.22
C LEU A 30 8.89 -12.73 28.44
N GLN A 31 10.13 -12.46 28.01
CA GLN A 31 11.25 -13.39 28.14
C GLN A 31 11.65 -13.65 29.61
N GLN A 32 11.21 -12.80 30.54
CA GLN A 32 11.40 -13.01 31.98
C GLN A 32 10.53 -14.16 32.52
N VAL A 33 9.45 -14.52 31.81
CA VAL A 33 8.57 -15.64 32.16
C VAL A 33 9.20 -16.91 31.60
N LYS A 34 9.86 -17.69 32.45
CA LYS A 34 10.55 -18.93 32.07
C LYS A 34 9.61 -20.13 32.13
N VAL A 35 9.63 -20.96 31.08
CA VAL A 35 8.79 -22.17 30.99
C VAL A 35 9.37 -23.34 31.80
N SER A 36 10.69 -23.40 31.96
CA SER A 36 11.42 -24.35 32.81
C SER A 36 12.76 -23.74 33.25
N ASP A 37 13.47 -24.37 34.19
CA ASP A 37 14.78 -23.90 34.65
C ASP A 37 15.84 -23.91 33.53
N ASP A 38 15.69 -24.80 32.54
CA ASP A 38 16.55 -24.91 31.36
C ASP A 38 16.14 -23.97 30.20
N ASP A 39 15.06 -23.20 30.37
CA ASP A 39 14.53 -22.30 29.34
C ASP A 39 15.38 -21.02 29.21
N THR A 40 16.32 -21.05 28.27
CA THR A 40 17.18 -19.91 27.96
C THR A 40 16.44 -18.76 27.28
N GLN A 41 15.26 -18.99 26.68
CA GLN A 41 14.60 -18.03 25.79
C GLN A 41 13.44 -17.30 26.46
N GLY A 42 12.72 -17.96 27.37
CA GLY A 42 11.51 -17.43 27.98
C GLY A 42 10.30 -17.46 27.05
N LEU A 43 9.17 -17.01 27.58
CA LEU A 43 7.89 -16.93 26.87
C LEU A 43 7.98 -15.97 25.67
N VAL A 44 7.28 -16.32 24.60
CA VAL A 44 7.15 -15.52 23.39
C VAL A 44 5.70 -15.19 23.12
N SER A 45 5.44 -14.04 22.51
CA SER A 45 4.14 -13.78 21.90
C SER A 45 4.01 -14.57 20.59
N TYR A 46 2.84 -15.17 20.37
CA TYR A 46 2.47 -15.79 19.11
C TYR A 46 1.28 -15.03 18.54
N ASP A 47 1.55 -14.19 17.54
CA ASP A 47 0.55 -13.34 16.90
C ASP A 47 0.71 -13.39 15.37
N PRO A 48 0.23 -14.46 14.72
CA PRO A 48 0.29 -14.59 13.26
C PRO A 48 -0.32 -13.38 12.56
N ALA A 49 0.39 -12.83 11.57
CA ALA A 49 -0.02 -11.64 10.83
C ALA A 49 -0.14 -10.34 11.66
N PHE A 50 0.44 -10.29 12.86
CA PHE A 50 0.53 -9.08 13.69
C PHE A 50 -0.82 -8.45 14.01
N LEU A 51 -1.83 -9.27 14.35
CA LEU A 51 -3.19 -8.79 14.59
C LEU A 51 -3.29 -7.84 15.78
N ASN A 52 -2.41 -8.00 16.78
CA ASN A 52 -2.35 -7.18 17.97
C ASN A 52 -0.89 -6.89 18.38
N THR A 53 -0.02 -6.71 17.39
CA THR A 53 1.39 -6.39 17.61
C THR A 53 1.74 -5.09 16.89
N ALA A 54 2.02 -4.04 17.66
CA ALA A 54 2.59 -2.81 17.12
C ALA A 54 4.08 -3.03 16.82
N SER A 55 4.48 -2.94 15.55
CA SER A 55 5.86 -3.21 15.12
C SER A 55 6.81 -2.01 15.21
N CYS A 56 6.28 -0.80 15.36
CA CYS A 56 7.08 0.43 15.44
C CYS A 56 6.30 1.56 16.12
N ILE A 57 7.03 2.60 16.54
CA ILE A 57 6.46 3.90 16.89
C ILE A 57 6.51 4.77 15.64
N SER A 58 5.41 5.43 15.28
CA SER A 58 5.34 6.28 14.10
C SER A 58 4.64 7.62 14.40
N ARG A 59 5.03 8.65 13.65
CA ARG A 59 4.45 10.00 13.68
C ARG A 59 3.94 10.45 12.32
N ILE A 60 3.83 9.53 11.36
CA ILE A 60 3.49 9.85 9.95
C ILE A 60 1.98 9.92 9.77
N THR A 61 1.30 8.81 10.04
CA THR A 61 -0.14 8.66 9.81
C THR A 61 -0.78 8.06 11.04
N TYR A 62 -1.98 8.53 11.37
CA TYR A 62 -2.82 7.98 12.42
C TYR A 62 -4.18 7.59 11.86
N ILE A 63 -4.67 6.43 12.28
CA ILE A 63 -6.00 5.93 11.90
C ILE A 63 -6.79 5.57 13.16
N ASP A 64 -8.00 6.11 13.27
CA ASP A 64 -9.04 5.59 14.16
C ASP A 64 -10.16 4.99 13.30
N GLY A 65 -10.16 3.66 13.21
CA GLY A 65 -11.13 2.92 12.42
C GLY A 65 -12.57 3.02 12.95
N ASP A 66 -12.75 3.18 14.25
CA ASP A 66 -14.07 3.28 14.86
C ASP A 66 -14.68 4.67 14.66
N ARG A 67 -13.85 5.72 14.69
CA ARG A 67 -14.26 7.10 14.49
C ARG A 67 -14.12 7.60 13.04
N ALA A 68 -13.66 6.76 12.13
CA ALA A 68 -13.41 7.10 10.72
C ALA A 68 -12.43 8.28 10.56
N ILE A 69 -11.36 8.29 11.36
CA ILE A 69 -10.33 9.35 11.32
C ILE A 69 -9.12 8.83 10.57
N LEU A 70 -8.64 9.62 9.60
CA LEU A 70 -7.35 9.45 8.95
C LEU A 70 -6.60 10.79 9.02
N LEU A 71 -5.45 10.80 9.69
CA LEU A 71 -4.60 11.98 9.81
C LEU A 71 -3.25 11.73 9.16
N TYR A 72 -2.79 12.65 8.32
CA TYR A 72 -1.39 12.73 7.92
C TYR A 72 -0.73 13.84 8.72
N ARG A 73 0.29 13.51 9.52
CA ARG A 73 0.98 14.46 10.43
C ARG A 73 0.02 15.29 11.29
N GLY A 74 -1.11 14.70 11.69
CA GLY A 74 -2.16 15.35 12.49
C GLY A 74 -3.23 16.11 11.68
N TYR A 75 -3.03 16.32 10.38
CA TYR A 75 -4.01 16.97 9.50
C TYR A 75 -5.05 15.97 8.98
N PRO A 76 -6.36 16.26 9.10
CA PRO A 76 -7.41 15.42 8.53
C PRO A 76 -7.29 15.28 7.01
N ILE A 77 -7.49 14.06 6.51
CA ILE A 77 -7.37 13.75 5.08
C ILE A 77 -8.29 14.60 4.21
N GLU A 78 -9.49 14.92 4.69
CA GLU A 78 -10.47 15.74 3.97
C GLU A 78 -9.95 17.17 3.76
N GLY A 79 -9.31 17.73 4.79
CA GLY A 79 -8.72 19.07 4.71
C GLY A 79 -7.56 19.13 3.71
N LEU A 80 -6.72 18.09 3.67
CA LEU A 80 -5.66 17.98 2.68
C LEU A 80 -6.23 17.81 1.27
N ALA A 81 -7.21 16.92 1.09
CA ALA A 81 -7.79 16.67 -0.22
C ALA A 81 -8.57 17.87 -0.79
N GLU A 82 -9.14 18.73 0.06
CA GLU A 82 -9.87 19.93 -0.38
C GLU A 82 -8.98 21.15 -0.64
N LYS A 83 -7.85 21.28 0.06
CA LYS A 83 -7.06 22.53 0.11
C LYS A 83 -5.61 22.40 -0.32
N SER A 84 -5.08 21.19 -0.33
CA SER A 84 -3.70 20.89 -0.69
C SER A 84 -3.62 20.34 -2.12
N ASN A 85 -2.40 20.04 -2.55
CA ASN A 85 -2.12 19.24 -3.73
C ASN A 85 -1.23 18.05 -3.35
N PHE A 86 -1.06 17.08 -4.26
CA PHE A 86 -0.26 15.90 -3.96
C PHE A 86 1.18 16.22 -3.56
N LEU A 87 1.85 17.17 -4.22
CA LEU A 87 3.26 17.49 -3.92
C LEU A 87 3.42 18.17 -2.55
N GLU A 88 2.49 19.02 -2.15
CA GLU A 88 2.49 19.64 -0.81
C GLU A 88 2.21 18.57 0.27
N THR A 89 1.25 17.67 0.03
CA THR A 89 1.00 16.53 0.93
C THR A 89 2.19 15.57 0.99
N ALA A 90 2.88 15.35 -0.13
CA ALA A 90 4.10 14.55 -0.18
C ALA A 90 5.21 15.19 0.65
N TYR A 91 5.40 16.51 0.55
CA TYR A 91 6.32 17.26 1.41
C TYR A 91 5.98 17.06 2.90
N LEU A 92 4.72 17.24 3.27
CA LEU A 92 4.23 17.03 4.64
C LEU A 92 4.58 15.65 5.18
N LEU A 93 4.34 14.60 4.39
CA LEU A 93 4.61 13.22 4.80
C LEU A 93 6.10 12.99 5.03
N VAL A 94 6.97 13.53 4.18
CA VAL A 94 8.43 13.35 4.30
C VAL A 94 9.02 14.21 5.42
N HIS A 95 8.70 15.50 5.44
CA HIS A 95 9.34 16.48 6.32
C HIS A 95 8.65 16.67 7.66
N GLY A 96 7.39 16.25 7.80
CA GLY A 96 6.64 16.32 9.05
C GLY A 96 5.79 17.57 9.23
N GLU A 97 6.06 18.63 8.45
CA GLU A 97 5.35 19.92 8.51
C GLU A 97 4.96 20.37 7.10
N LEU A 98 3.95 21.25 6.99
CA LEU A 98 3.58 21.87 5.72
C LEU A 98 4.69 22.84 5.26
N PRO A 99 5.00 22.90 3.95
CA PRO A 99 6.04 23.77 3.43
C PRO A 99 5.62 25.25 3.46
N THR A 100 6.60 26.14 3.59
CA THR A 100 6.45 27.54 3.13
C THR A 100 6.42 27.61 1.60
N GLU A 101 6.03 28.75 1.04
CA GLU A 101 6.03 28.94 -0.43
C GLU A 101 7.41 28.72 -1.06
N GLU A 102 8.48 29.19 -0.40
CA GLU A 102 9.87 28.97 -0.83
C GLU A 102 10.24 27.47 -0.78
N GLN A 103 9.94 26.80 0.34
CA GLN A 103 10.21 25.37 0.50
C GLN A 103 9.44 24.53 -0.52
N TYR A 104 8.19 24.90 -0.81
CA TYR A 104 7.38 24.24 -1.83
C TYR A 104 7.93 24.47 -3.24
N GLY A 105 8.38 25.69 -3.54
CA GLY A 105 9.02 26.03 -4.80
C GLY A 105 10.26 25.18 -5.06
N ASP A 106 11.16 25.09 -4.08
CA ASP A 106 12.37 24.27 -4.16
C ASP A 106 12.05 22.78 -4.28
N TRP A 107 11.12 22.28 -3.46
CA TRP A 107 10.66 20.89 -3.49
C TRP A 107 10.08 20.50 -4.86
N SER A 108 9.19 21.33 -5.40
CA SER A 108 8.56 21.12 -6.70
C SER A 108 9.59 21.17 -7.83
N HIS A 109 10.52 22.12 -7.77
CA HIS A 109 11.61 22.23 -8.73
C HIS A 109 12.50 20.99 -8.74
N GLU A 110 12.95 20.56 -7.56
CA GLU A 110 13.82 19.41 -7.40
C GLU A 110 13.15 18.12 -7.91
N ILE A 111 11.87 17.91 -7.63
CA ILE A 111 11.12 16.76 -8.18
C ILE A 111 11.04 16.85 -9.70
N THR A 112 10.65 18.02 -10.22
CA THR A 112 10.48 18.24 -11.67
C THR A 112 11.76 17.94 -12.44
N MET A 113 12.91 18.38 -11.93
CA MET A 113 14.22 18.18 -12.54
C MET A 113 14.71 16.72 -12.51
N HIS A 114 14.09 15.85 -11.71
CA HIS A 114 14.45 14.44 -11.59
C HIS A 114 13.47 13.48 -12.27
N THR A 115 12.46 13.96 -12.99
CA THR A 115 11.42 13.13 -13.65
C THR A 115 11.93 12.24 -14.78
N LEU A 116 13.00 12.67 -15.48
CA LEU A 116 13.60 11.90 -16.57
C LEU A 116 14.28 10.62 -16.07
N VAL A 117 14.05 9.52 -16.77
CA VAL A 117 14.74 8.24 -16.54
C VAL A 117 15.89 8.07 -17.52
N HIS A 118 16.94 7.36 -17.10
CA HIS A 118 18.09 7.07 -17.97
C HIS A 118 17.63 6.28 -19.21
N GLU A 119 18.14 6.57 -20.41
CA GLU A 119 17.66 5.96 -21.66
C GLU A 119 17.76 4.41 -21.68
N ASN A 120 18.77 3.84 -21.02
CA ASN A 120 18.88 2.38 -20.86
C ASN A 120 17.72 1.75 -20.07
N ILE A 121 16.99 2.51 -19.24
CA ILE A 121 15.75 2.01 -18.60
C ILE A 121 14.70 1.71 -19.65
N LYS A 122 14.56 2.54 -20.69
CA LYS A 122 13.63 2.27 -21.78
C LYS A 122 13.97 0.96 -22.47
N ARG A 123 15.26 0.75 -22.77
CA ARG A 123 15.77 -0.52 -23.35
C ARG A 123 15.53 -1.73 -22.43
N PHE A 124 15.65 -1.55 -21.11
CA PHE A 124 15.31 -2.58 -20.14
C PHE A 124 13.82 -2.93 -20.20
N MET A 125 12.94 -1.91 -20.27
CA MET A 125 11.50 -2.11 -20.37
C MET A 125 11.08 -2.76 -21.70
N ASP A 126 11.77 -2.45 -22.80
CA ASP A 126 11.53 -3.08 -24.11
C ASP A 126 11.76 -4.60 -24.10
N GLY A 127 12.51 -5.12 -23.11
CA GLY A 127 12.74 -6.55 -22.91
C GLY A 127 11.56 -7.32 -22.33
N PHE A 128 10.54 -6.64 -21.77
CA PHE A 128 9.33 -7.30 -21.29
C PHE A 128 8.47 -7.75 -22.47
N HIS A 129 7.81 -8.90 -22.31
CA HIS A 129 6.81 -9.35 -23.28
C HIS A 129 5.66 -8.31 -23.38
N HIS A 130 5.01 -8.24 -24.53
CA HIS A 130 4.03 -7.18 -24.83
C HIS A 130 2.75 -7.25 -23.97
N ASP A 131 2.43 -8.43 -23.43
CA ASP A 131 1.30 -8.66 -22.52
C ASP A 131 1.71 -8.72 -21.04
N ALA A 132 2.96 -8.35 -20.71
CA ALA A 132 3.43 -8.35 -19.34
C ALA A 132 2.59 -7.40 -18.48
N HIS A 133 2.17 -7.88 -17.31
CA HIS A 133 1.34 -7.10 -16.39
C HIS A 133 2.07 -5.81 -15.97
N PRO A 134 1.44 -4.61 -16.04
CA PRO A 134 2.09 -3.34 -15.73
C PRO A 134 2.75 -3.27 -14.35
N MET A 135 2.15 -3.87 -13.32
CA MET A 135 2.81 -4.01 -12.01
C MET A 135 4.10 -4.82 -12.03
N GLY A 136 4.18 -5.89 -12.84
CA GLY A 136 5.40 -6.67 -13.00
C GLY A 136 6.51 -5.83 -13.63
N ILE A 137 6.16 -5.07 -14.68
CA ILE A 137 7.06 -4.11 -15.32
C ILE A 137 7.53 -3.05 -14.32
N LEU A 138 6.61 -2.43 -13.58
CA LEU A 138 6.92 -1.41 -12.58
C LEU A 138 7.85 -1.95 -11.49
N LEU A 139 7.49 -3.09 -10.88
CA LEU A 139 8.27 -3.78 -9.85
C LEU A 139 9.71 -4.02 -10.30
N SER A 140 9.89 -4.66 -11.45
CA SER A 140 11.21 -5.00 -11.97
C SER A 140 12.01 -3.75 -12.33
N THR A 141 11.36 -2.72 -12.87
CA THR A 141 12.05 -1.48 -13.28
C THR A 141 12.46 -0.64 -12.08
N VAL A 142 11.64 -0.57 -11.03
CA VAL A 142 12.01 0.08 -9.75
C VAL A 142 13.22 -0.63 -9.13
N GLY A 143 13.22 -1.96 -9.09
CA GLY A 143 14.40 -2.71 -8.61
C GLY A 143 15.65 -2.48 -9.48
N ALA A 144 15.48 -2.36 -10.80
CA ALA A 144 16.58 -2.06 -11.71
C ALA A 144 17.23 -0.69 -11.44
N LEU A 145 16.48 0.31 -10.94
CA LEU A 145 17.02 1.64 -10.63
C LEU A 145 18.18 1.60 -9.61
N ALA A 146 18.22 0.61 -8.72
CA ALA A 146 19.35 0.41 -7.80
C ALA A 146 20.69 0.29 -8.56
N SER A 147 20.68 -0.35 -9.74
CA SER A 147 21.89 -0.48 -10.58
C SER A 147 22.31 0.82 -11.29
N PHE A 148 21.38 1.77 -11.46
CA PHE A 148 21.65 3.08 -12.07
C PHE A 148 22.11 4.12 -11.05
N TYR A 149 21.86 3.88 -9.77
CA TYR A 149 22.16 4.79 -8.67
C TYR A 149 22.93 4.06 -7.56
N PRO A 150 24.16 3.55 -7.81
CA PRO A 150 24.91 2.75 -6.85
C PRO A 150 25.19 3.48 -5.53
N GLU A 151 25.34 4.81 -5.57
CA GLU A 151 25.55 5.65 -4.38
C GLU A 151 24.38 5.59 -3.37
N ALA A 152 23.20 5.12 -3.80
CA ALA A 152 22.03 4.98 -2.94
C ALA A 152 22.20 3.92 -1.84
N THR A 153 23.25 3.09 -1.90
CA THR A 153 23.62 2.19 -0.79
C THR A 153 24.15 2.94 0.42
N HIS A 154 24.57 4.20 0.28
CA HIS A 154 25.03 5.06 1.37
C HIS A 154 23.85 5.63 2.18
N ILE A 155 22.98 4.76 2.70
CA ILE A 155 21.70 5.14 3.32
C ILE A 155 21.86 5.99 4.59
N HIS A 156 23.02 6.00 5.24
CA HIS A 156 23.26 6.83 6.41
C HIS A 156 23.68 8.26 6.06
N ASP A 157 24.09 8.52 4.82
CA ASP A 157 24.31 9.88 4.30
C ASP A 157 22.95 10.55 4.02
N ALA A 158 22.68 11.65 4.74
CA ALA A 158 21.44 12.39 4.62
C ALA A 158 21.20 12.95 3.21
N GLU A 159 22.25 13.35 2.51
CA GLU A 159 22.14 13.89 1.17
C GLU A 159 21.81 12.78 0.16
N GLN A 160 22.45 11.60 0.29
CA GLN A 160 22.12 10.46 -0.56
C GLN A 160 20.70 9.94 -0.33
N ARG A 161 20.21 9.97 0.92
CA ARG A 161 18.79 9.70 1.21
C ARG A 161 17.88 10.70 0.52
N ARG A 162 18.15 12.01 0.68
CA ARG A 162 17.37 13.08 0.06
C ARG A 162 17.29 12.91 -1.45
N ILE A 163 18.43 12.73 -2.12
CA ILE A 163 18.51 12.52 -3.57
C ILE A 163 17.72 11.28 -4.00
N SER A 164 17.84 10.17 -3.26
CA SER A 164 17.14 8.92 -3.61
C SER A 164 15.63 9.04 -3.42
N LEU A 165 15.19 9.71 -2.36
CA LEU A 165 13.78 10.03 -2.10
C LEU A 165 13.20 10.87 -3.24
N TYR A 166 13.89 11.94 -3.62
CA TYR A 166 13.45 12.85 -4.68
C TYR A 166 13.34 12.13 -6.02
N ARG A 167 14.35 11.30 -6.35
CA ARG A 167 14.35 10.48 -7.56
C ARG A 167 13.22 9.47 -7.60
N LEU A 168 12.91 8.80 -6.49
CA LEU A 168 11.83 7.81 -6.44
C LEU A 168 10.46 8.48 -6.63
N ILE A 169 10.19 9.60 -5.95
CA ILE A 169 8.96 10.37 -6.13
C ILE A 169 8.85 10.87 -7.58
N ALA A 170 9.91 11.49 -8.10
CA ALA A 170 9.91 12.08 -9.44
C ALA A 170 9.76 11.05 -10.57
N LYS A 171 10.37 9.86 -10.43
CA LYS A 171 10.42 8.85 -11.50
C LYS A 171 9.25 7.89 -11.47
N MET A 172 8.56 7.71 -10.33
CA MET A 172 7.46 6.75 -10.24
C MET A 172 6.35 6.99 -11.27
N PRO A 173 5.90 8.24 -11.52
CA PRO A 173 4.94 8.51 -12.60
C PRO A 173 5.47 8.17 -13.98
N THR A 174 6.75 8.46 -14.25
CA THR A 174 7.39 8.16 -15.54
C THR A 174 7.44 6.65 -15.78
N LEU A 175 7.84 5.86 -14.77
CA LEU A 175 7.88 4.40 -14.87
C LEU A 175 6.49 3.80 -15.05
N ALA A 176 5.51 4.30 -14.30
CA ALA A 176 4.11 3.88 -14.41
C ALA A 176 3.52 4.17 -15.80
N ALA A 177 3.78 5.37 -16.33
CA ALA A 177 3.32 5.74 -17.67
C ALA A 177 4.00 4.91 -18.76
N TYR A 178 5.28 4.58 -18.59
CA TYR A 178 6.00 3.72 -19.53
C TYR A 178 5.47 2.30 -19.49
N ALA A 179 5.16 1.76 -18.31
CA ALA A 179 4.53 0.44 -18.18
C ALA A 179 3.16 0.40 -18.90
N TYR A 180 2.35 1.44 -18.75
CA TYR A 180 1.09 1.57 -19.50
C TYR A 180 1.33 1.57 -21.01
N ARG A 181 2.23 2.42 -21.50
CA ARG A 181 2.46 2.58 -22.93
C ARG A 181 3.08 1.34 -23.57
N HIS A 182 3.96 0.64 -22.83
CA HIS A 182 4.47 -0.67 -23.24
C HIS A 182 3.33 -1.66 -23.46
N SER A 183 2.40 -1.76 -22.51
CA SER A 183 1.23 -2.66 -22.62
C SER A 183 0.29 -2.31 -23.80
N LYS A 184 0.39 -1.09 -24.34
CA LYS A 184 -0.39 -0.61 -25.48
C LYS A 184 0.41 -0.56 -26.78
N GLY A 185 1.70 -0.89 -26.76
CA GLY A 185 2.59 -0.74 -27.93
C GLY A 185 2.79 0.71 -28.37
N LEU A 186 2.68 1.68 -27.45
CA LEU A 186 2.81 3.11 -27.73
C LEU A 186 4.24 3.61 -27.41
N TYR A 187 4.73 4.59 -28.18
CA TYR A 187 6.00 5.26 -27.90
C TYR A 187 6.00 5.95 -26.55
N TYR A 188 7.08 5.83 -25.77
CA TYR A 188 7.23 6.55 -24.50
C TYR A 188 7.26 8.07 -24.67
N VAL A 189 6.38 8.76 -23.94
CA VAL A 189 6.29 10.22 -23.91
C VAL A 189 7.19 10.75 -22.79
N ARG A 190 8.00 11.77 -23.07
CA ARG A 190 8.86 12.38 -22.04
C ARG A 190 8.03 13.25 -21.07
N PRO A 191 8.47 13.37 -19.80
CA PRO A 191 7.96 14.39 -18.88
C PRO A 191 7.99 15.79 -19.50
N ASP A 192 7.01 16.60 -19.13
CA ASP A 192 6.89 18.01 -19.48
C ASP A 192 6.93 18.86 -18.19
N ASN A 193 7.92 19.75 -18.10
CA ASN A 193 8.17 20.56 -16.91
C ASN A 193 7.19 21.73 -16.76
N ASP A 194 6.40 22.04 -17.80
CA ASP A 194 5.36 23.08 -17.74
C ASP A 194 4.09 22.58 -17.02
N LEU A 195 3.96 21.27 -16.79
CA LEU A 195 2.76 20.63 -16.24
C LEU A 195 2.91 20.33 -14.75
N SER A 196 1.78 20.30 -14.05
CA SER A 196 1.73 19.82 -12.66
C SER A 196 2.14 18.34 -12.55
N TYR A 197 2.31 17.82 -11.34
CA TYR A 197 2.64 16.40 -11.15
C TYR A 197 1.59 15.46 -11.76
N ALA A 198 0.30 15.72 -11.49
CA ALA A 198 -0.81 14.95 -12.06
C ALA A 198 -0.98 15.21 -13.56
N GLY A 199 -0.89 16.47 -14.00
CA GLY A 199 -0.99 16.86 -15.40
C GLY A 199 0.12 16.25 -16.26
N ASN A 200 1.35 16.21 -15.75
CA ASN A 200 2.49 15.58 -16.41
C ASN A 200 2.31 14.07 -16.52
N PHE A 201 1.77 13.40 -15.50
CA PHE A 201 1.43 11.98 -15.60
C PHE A 201 0.36 11.73 -16.69
N LEU A 202 -0.71 12.53 -16.73
CA LEU A 202 -1.73 12.44 -17.79
C LEU A 202 -1.13 12.65 -19.18
N ASN A 203 -0.24 13.64 -19.34
CA ASN A 203 0.53 13.85 -20.56
C ASN A 203 1.32 12.60 -20.96
N MET A 204 2.07 12.02 -20.01
CA MET A 204 2.87 10.83 -20.30
C MET A 204 2.01 9.60 -20.63
N MET A 205 0.79 9.51 -20.11
CA MET A 205 -0.14 8.43 -20.40
C MET A 205 -0.80 8.61 -21.77
N PHE A 206 -1.40 9.78 -22.01
CA PHE A 206 -2.42 9.97 -23.04
C PHE A 206 -1.96 10.80 -24.24
N LYS A 207 -0.80 11.46 -24.17
CA LYS A 207 -0.32 12.22 -25.33
C LYS A 207 -0.12 11.32 -26.54
N MET A 208 -0.70 11.71 -27.67
CA MET A 208 -0.59 10.97 -28.93
C MET A 208 0.33 11.69 -29.91
N VAL A 209 -0.23 12.48 -30.82
CA VAL A 209 0.51 13.13 -31.92
C VAL A 209 0.56 14.64 -31.78
N GLU A 210 -0.20 15.20 -30.85
CA GLU A 210 -0.23 16.62 -30.56
C GLU A 210 1.13 17.12 -30.06
N GLN A 211 1.44 18.38 -30.40
CA GLN A 211 2.70 19.01 -30.00
C GLN A 211 2.74 19.26 -28.49
N LYS A 212 1.62 19.77 -27.94
CA LYS A 212 1.43 20.01 -26.50
C LYS A 212 0.14 19.33 -26.05
N TYR A 213 0.23 18.60 -24.94
CA TYR A 213 -0.91 18.01 -24.27
C TYR A 213 -1.45 19.01 -23.25
N THR A 214 -2.76 19.17 -23.17
CA THR A 214 -3.42 19.98 -22.15
C THR A 214 -4.34 19.07 -21.36
N PRO A 215 -4.07 18.82 -20.07
CA PRO A 215 -4.95 18.00 -19.26
C PRO A 215 -6.32 18.65 -19.12
N VAL A 216 -7.37 17.81 -19.08
CA VAL A 216 -8.72 18.26 -18.72
C VAL A 216 -8.71 18.60 -17.23
N PRO A 217 -9.07 19.84 -16.82
CA PRO A 217 -8.92 20.30 -15.43
C PRO A 217 -9.58 19.39 -14.39
N GLU A 218 -10.79 18.90 -14.67
CA GLU A 218 -11.54 18.02 -13.77
C GLU A 218 -10.84 16.66 -13.59
N ILE A 219 -10.20 16.16 -14.65
CA ILE A 219 -9.44 14.89 -14.60
C ILE A 219 -8.12 15.09 -13.85
N GLU A 220 -7.44 16.20 -14.08
CA GLU A 220 -6.20 16.55 -13.38
C GLU A 220 -6.43 16.70 -11.89
N GLN A 221 -7.46 17.46 -11.49
CA GLN A 221 -7.84 17.65 -10.09
C GLN A 221 -8.25 16.32 -9.44
N ALA A 222 -9.09 15.52 -10.10
CA ALA A 222 -9.50 14.23 -9.55
C ALA A 222 -8.30 13.29 -9.35
N LEU A 223 -7.33 13.30 -10.28
CA LEU A 223 -6.12 12.49 -10.16
C LEU A 223 -5.21 12.97 -9.02
N ASP A 224 -5.05 14.28 -8.85
CA ASP A 224 -4.25 14.84 -7.77
C ASP A 224 -4.83 14.49 -6.39
N VAL A 225 -6.15 14.63 -6.25
CA VAL A 225 -6.88 14.19 -5.04
C VAL A 225 -6.73 12.69 -4.82
N LEU A 226 -6.89 11.87 -5.86
CA LEU A 226 -6.65 10.42 -5.76
C LEU A 226 -5.24 10.11 -5.25
N PHE A 227 -4.24 10.86 -5.69
CA PHE A 227 -2.88 10.70 -5.20
C PHE A 227 -2.75 11.07 -3.72
N ILE A 228 -3.38 12.15 -3.25
CA ILE A 228 -3.43 12.49 -1.81
C ILE A 228 -4.07 11.35 -0.99
N LEU A 229 -5.23 10.85 -1.42
CA LEU A 229 -6.00 9.82 -0.70
C LEU A 229 -5.28 8.47 -0.58
N HIS A 230 -4.29 8.23 -1.46
CA HIS A 230 -3.51 7.00 -1.49
C HIS A 230 -2.06 7.18 -1.03
N ALA A 231 -1.65 8.40 -0.65
CA ALA A 231 -0.26 8.74 -0.32
C ALA A 231 0.34 7.89 0.82
N ASP A 232 -0.39 7.68 1.92
CA ASP A 232 0.00 6.75 2.99
C ASP A 232 -1.22 6.11 3.64
N HIS A 233 -1.02 4.98 4.33
CA HIS A 233 -2.09 4.35 5.11
C HIS A 233 -1.51 3.49 6.25
N GLU A 234 -0.61 4.10 7.03
CA GLU A 234 -0.04 3.51 8.25
C GLU A 234 0.63 2.13 8.00
N GLN A 235 0.57 1.18 8.95
CA GLN A 235 1.32 -0.09 8.93
C GLN A 235 0.60 -1.20 8.13
N ASN A 236 0.20 -0.91 6.89
CA ASN A 236 -0.35 -1.91 5.97
C ASN A 236 0.73 -2.86 5.41
N CYS A 237 0.32 -3.91 4.69
CA CYS A 237 1.21 -4.96 4.16
C CYS A 237 2.42 -4.41 3.37
N SER A 238 2.20 -3.47 2.44
CA SER A 238 3.29 -2.87 1.65
C SER A 238 4.23 -1.98 2.47
N THR A 239 3.69 -1.20 3.41
CA THR A 239 4.51 -0.39 4.33
C THR A 239 5.33 -1.28 5.27
N ASN A 240 4.74 -2.37 5.76
CA ASN A 240 5.46 -3.35 6.58
C ASN A 240 6.55 -4.06 5.77
N ALA A 241 6.33 -4.36 4.49
CA ALA A 241 7.36 -4.90 3.61
C ALA A 241 8.51 -3.90 3.40
N MET A 242 8.19 -2.61 3.15
CA MET A 242 9.17 -1.52 3.06
C MET A 242 10.05 -1.43 4.32
N ARG A 243 9.43 -1.40 5.51
CA ARG A 243 10.15 -1.34 6.79
C ARG A 243 10.95 -2.62 7.06
N SER A 244 10.39 -3.78 6.78
CA SER A 244 11.03 -5.07 7.05
C SER A 244 12.25 -5.29 6.16
N VAL A 245 12.13 -5.07 4.84
CA VAL A 245 13.26 -5.15 3.91
C VAL A 245 14.25 -4.02 4.17
N GLY A 246 13.76 -2.80 4.39
CA GLY A 246 14.58 -1.64 4.76
C GLY A 246 15.40 -1.86 6.03
N SER A 247 14.91 -2.65 6.99
CA SER A 247 15.63 -2.95 8.23
C SER A 247 16.90 -3.77 8.04
N ALA A 248 17.01 -4.49 6.90
CA ALA A 248 18.22 -5.15 6.46
C ALA A 248 19.19 -4.20 5.74
N GLN A 249 18.83 -2.90 5.65
CA GLN A 249 19.63 -1.81 5.11
C GLN A 249 20.06 -1.93 3.63
N PRO A 250 19.20 -2.43 2.70
CA PRO A 250 19.47 -2.25 1.27
C PRO A 250 19.25 -0.78 0.85
N ASP A 251 19.60 -0.47 -0.40
CA ASP A 251 19.24 0.81 -1.01
C ASP A 251 17.70 1.01 -1.04
N PRO A 252 17.23 2.26 -1.03
CA PRO A 252 15.79 2.57 -1.01
C PRO A 252 15.03 2.10 -2.26
N TYR A 253 15.69 1.91 -3.42
CA TYR A 253 15.02 1.42 -4.62
C TYR A 253 14.66 -0.07 -4.47
N THR A 254 15.59 -0.87 -3.95
CA THR A 254 15.35 -2.29 -3.61
C THR A 254 14.26 -2.44 -2.56
N ALA A 255 14.26 -1.62 -1.50
CA ALA A 255 13.20 -1.62 -0.50
C ALA A 255 11.84 -1.23 -1.09
N THR A 256 11.81 -0.21 -1.96
CA THR A 256 10.59 0.23 -2.66
C THR A 256 10.06 -0.86 -3.59
N ALA A 257 10.93 -1.59 -4.30
CA ALA A 257 10.54 -2.73 -5.12
C ALA A 257 9.83 -3.82 -4.27
N ALA A 258 10.33 -4.12 -3.07
CA ALA A 258 9.64 -5.05 -2.17
C ALA A 258 8.26 -4.54 -1.73
N ALA A 259 8.10 -3.24 -1.50
CA ALA A 259 6.82 -2.62 -1.18
C ALA A 259 5.84 -2.69 -2.37
N VAL A 260 6.31 -2.45 -3.59
CA VAL A 260 5.55 -2.63 -4.84
C VAL A 260 5.12 -4.08 -5.01
N ALA A 261 6.00 -5.05 -4.72
CA ALA A 261 5.66 -6.47 -4.79
C ALA A 261 4.56 -6.85 -3.80
N ALA A 262 4.61 -6.34 -2.58
CA ALA A 262 3.56 -6.53 -1.58
C ALA A 262 2.24 -5.88 -2.01
N LEU A 263 2.28 -4.69 -2.64
CA LEU A 263 1.10 -4.02 -3.19
C LEU A 263 0.49 -4.77 -4.38
N TYR A 264 1.32 -5.41 -5.21
CA TYR A 264 0.85 -6.19 -6.35
C TYR A 264 -0.02 -7.39 -5.94
N GLY A 265 0.12 -7.88 -4.71
CA GLY A 265 -0.70 -8.97 -4.19
C GLY A 265 -2.20 -8.65 -4.26
N PRO A 266 -3.07 -9.59 -4.69
CA PRO A 266 -4.50 -9.34 -4.87
C PRO A 266 -5.24 -9.06 -3.56
N LEU A 267 -4.68 -9.46 -2.41
CA LEU A 267 -5.22 -9.18 -1.08
C LEU A 267 -4.83 -7.80 -0.54
N HIS A 268 -4.05 -7.02 -1.31
CA HIS A 268 -3.62 -5.67 -0.93
C HIS A 268 -4.03 -4.64 -1.99
N GLY A 269 -3.26 -4.47 -3.08
CA GLY A 269 -3.56 -3.47 -4.12
C GLY A 269 -4.53 -3.91 -5.22
N GLY A 270 -4.97 -5.17 -5.22
CA GLY A 270 -5.87 -5.72 -6.24
C GLY A 270 -7.37 -5.46 -6.01
N ALA A 271 -7.75 -4.75 -4.95
CA ALA A 271 -9.15 -4.54 -4.60
C ALA A 271 -9.93 -3.79 -5.69
N ASN A 272 -9.34 -2.74 -6.28
CA ASN A 272 -9.97 -1.87 -7.29
C ASN A 272 -10.22 -2.66 -8.59
N GLU A 273 -9.28 -3.54 -8.95
CA GLU A 273 -9.41 -4.46 -10.08
C GLU A 273 -10.56 -5.44 -9.84
N ALA A 274 -10.64 -5.99 -8.62
CA ALA A 274 -11.69 -6.92 -8.22
C ALA A 274 -13.09 -6.27 -8.23
N VAL A 275 -13.21 -4.97 -7.92
CA VAL A 275 -14.46 -4.20 -8.07
C VAL A 275 -14.93 -4.21 -9.52
N LEU A 276 -14.07 -3.88 -10.49
CA LEU A 276 -14.52 -3.88 -11.89
C LEU A 276 -14.80 -5.28 -12.41
N ARG A 277 -14.00 -6.28 -12.04
CA ARG A 277 -14.30 -7.68 -12.40
C ARG A 277 -15.67 -8.10 -11.87
N MET A 278 -16.01 -7.71 -10.65
CA MET A 278 -17.33 -7.92 -10.07
C MET A 278 -18.42 -7.22 -10.88
N LEU A 279 -18.27 -5.92 -11.16
CA LEU A 279 -19.27 -5.14 -11.91
C LEU A 279 -19.47 -5.67 -13.35
N MET A 280 -18.38 -6.02 -14.05
CA MET A 280 -18.45 -6.63 -15.39
C MET A 280 -19.15 -7.99 -15.35
N ARG A 281 -18.93 -8.78 -14.29
CA ARG A 281 -19.56 -10.07 -14.11
C ARG A 281 -21.05 -9.97 -13.76
N ILE A 282 -21.47 -8.89 -13.09
CA ILE A 282 -22.90 -8.57 -12.89
C ILE A 282 -23.53 -8.20 -14.24
N GLY A 283 -22.85 -7.37 -15.04
CA GLY A 283 -23.18 -7.08 -16.43
C GLY A 283 -24.39 -6.16 -16.65
N SER A 284 -25.43 -6.23 -15.82
CA SER A 284 -26.63 -5.37 -15.91
C SER A 284 -27.30 -5.14 -14.54
N LYS A 285 -28.12 -4.08 -14.43
CA LYS A 285 -28.87 -3.77 -13.20
C LYS A 285 -29.83 -4.91 -12.81
N ASP A 286 -30.40 -5.59 -13.80
CA ASP A 286 -31.37 -6.68 -13.58
C ASP A 286 -30.75 -7.91 -12.92
N ALA A 287 -29.42 -8.09 -13.03
CA ALA A 287 -28.68 -9.19 -12.41
C ALA A 287 -28.21 -8.88 -10.97
N ILE A 288 -28.36 -7.64 -10.49
CA ILE A 288 -27.93 -7.25 -9.13
C ILE A 288 -28.65 -8.08 -8.04
N PRO A 289 -29.98 -8.30 -8.10
CA PRO A 289 -30.66 -9.10 -7.07
C PRO A 289 -30.11 -10.53 -6.94
N GLU A 290 -29.77 -11.18 -8.06
CA GLU A 290 -29.15 -12.51 -8.07
C GLU A 290 -27.76 -12.47 -7.42
N PHE A 291 -26.93 -11.51 -7.82
CA PHE A 291 -25.60 -11.30 -7.24
C PHE A 291 -25.66 -11.09 -5.71
N ILE A 292 -26.57 -10.25 -5.24
CA ILE A 292 -26.76 -9.97 -3.81
C ILE A 292 -27.15 -11.25 -3.05
N GLN A 293 -28.03 -12.08 -3.62
CA GLN A 293 -28.35 -13.38 -3.03
C GLN A 293 -27.13 -14.31 -2.98
N GLY A 294 -26.30 -14.32 -4.04
CA GLY A 294 -25.04 -15.05 -4.09
C GLY A 294 -24.06 -14.65 -2.99
N VAL A 295 -23.92 -13.35 -2.75
CA VAL A 295 -23.09 -12.80 -1.66
C VAL A 295 -23.64 -13.21 -0.28
N LYS A 296 -24.96 -13.11 -0.07
CA LYS A 296 -25.62 -13.54 1.18
C LYS A 296 -25.47 -15.04 1.44
N ALA A 297 -25.44 -15.84 0.39
CA ALA A 297 -25.22 -17.28 0.45
C ALA A 297 -23.74 -17.69 0.58
N GLY A 298 -22.81 -16.72 0.60
CA GLY A 298 -21.37 -16.98 0.71
C GLY A 298 -20.74 -17.58 -0.56
N LYS A 299 -21.45 -17.56 -1.69
CA LYS A 299 -20.93 -18.02 -2.99
C LYS A 299 -20.02 -16.99 -3.64
N GLU A 300 -20.17 -15.73 -3.26
CA GLU A 300 -19.54 -14.57 -3.89
C GLU A 300 -19.12 -13.54 -2.85
N ARG A 301 -18.27 -12.59 -3.26
CA ARG A 301 -17.81 -11.50 -2.41
C ARG A 301 -18.18 -10.15 -3.03
N LEU A 302 -18.68 -9.25 -2.18
CA LEU A 302 -18.94 -7.86 -2.53
C LEU A 302 -17.62 -7.07 -2.43
N MET A 303 -16.93 -6.91 -3.57
CA MET A 303 -15.64 -6.23 -3.66
C MET A 303 -15.82 -4.71 -3.58
N GLY A 304 -14.89 -4.01 -2.93
CA GLY A 304 -14.97 -2.55 -2.71
C GLY A 304 -15.90 -2.13 -1.56
N PHE A 305 -16.37 -3.09 -0.76
CA PHE A 305 -17.20 -2.83 0.42
C PHE A 305 -16.57 -3.39 1.68
N GLY A 306 -16.69 -2.64 2.77
CA GLY A 306 -16.04 -2.92 4.04
C GLY A 306 -14.57 -2.51 4.04
N HIS A 307 -13.98 -2.49 5.24
CA HIS A 307 -12.60 -2.09 5.44
C HIS A 307 -12.00 -2.82 6.65
N ARG A 308 -10.71 -3.17 6.59
CA ARG A 308 -10.01 -3.87 7.70
C ARG A 308 -9.91 -3.00 8.95
N VAL A 309 -9.73 -1.70 8.75
CA VAL A 309 -9.58 -0.67 9.79
C VAL A 309 -10.89 0.07 10.07
N TYR A 310 -11.47 0.78 9.09
CA TYR A 310 -12.73 1.51 9.27
C TYR A 310 -13.94 0.61 9.50
N LYS A 311 -14.62 0.77 10.64
CA LYS A 311 -15.81 -0.02 10.96
C LYS A 311 -17.11 0.63 10.51
N ASN A 312 -17.18 1.95 10.38
CA ASN A 312 -18.46 2.65 10.14
C ASN A 312 -18.53 3.36 8.80
N TYR A 313 -17.42 3.95 8.34
CA TYR A 313 -17.34 4.70 7.09
C TYR A 313 -15.87 4.96 6.74
N ASP A 314 -15.53 5.01 5.45
CA ASP A 314 -14.20 5.42 5.00
C ASP A 314 -14.20 6.93 4.70
N PRO A 315 -13.48 7.78 5.44
CA PRO A 315 -13.51 9.24 5.27
C PRO A 315 -13.10 9.65 3.84
N ARG A 316 -12.26 8.85 3.18
CA ARG A 316 -11.81 9.10 1.81
C ARG A 316 -12.91 8.87 0.77
N ALA A 317 -13.87 7.98 1.07
CA ALA A 317 -14.97 7.64 0.17
C ALA A 317 -15.89 8.85 -0.09
N LYS A 318 -15.97 9.81 0.84
CA LYS A 318 -16.78 11.03 0.67
C LYS A 318 -16.20 11.94 -0.39
N VAL A 319 -14.90 12.21 -0.26
CA VAL A 319 -14.16 13.11 -1.14
C VAL A 319 -14.12 12.54 -2.56
N ILE A 320 -13.78 11.26 -2.68
CA ILE A 320 -13.66 10.60 -3.98
C ILE A 320 -15.00 10.49 -4.71
N LYS A 321 -16.14 10.36 -4.00
CA LYS A 321 -17.47 10.36 -4.61
C LYS A 321 -17.74 11.68 -5.34
N GLN A 322 -17.42 12.80 -4.70
CA GLN A 322 -17.58 14.13 -5.31
C GLN A 322 -16.68 14.29 -6.54
N MET A 323 -15.44 13.79 -6.48
CA MET A 323 -14.53 13.79 -7.63
C MET A 323 -15.03 12.89 -8.77
N ALA A 324 -15.61 11.73 -8.43
CA ALA A 324 -16.18 10.82 -9.43
C ALA A 324 -17.29 11.50 -10.23
N ASP A 325 -18.20 12.23 -9.57
CA ASP A 325 -19.27 12.98 -10.23
C ASP A 325 -18.72 14.02 -11.23
N GLN A 326 -17.65 14.73 -10.86
CA GLN A 326 -16.97 15.69 -11.73
C GLN A 326 -16.33 15.03 -12.96
N VAL A 327 -15.66 13.90 -12.76
CA VAL A 327 -15.07 13.12 -13.86
C VAL A 327 -16.15 12.58 -14.79
N PHE A 328 -17.27 12.07 -14.27
CA PHE A 328 -18.37 11.56 -15.09
C PHE A 328 -19.06 12.65 -15.91
N ALA A 329 -19.13 13.87 -15.39
CA ALA A 329 -19.67 15.01 -16.13
C ALA A 329 -18.89 15.30 -17.42
N VAL A 330 -17.57 15.09 -17.42
CA VAL A 330 -16.70 15.34 -18.60
C VAL A 330 -16.44 14.11 -19.46
N THR A 331 -16.46 12.91 -18.87
CA THR A 331 -16.19 11.65 -19.60
C THR A 331 -17.46 10.98 -20.16
N GLY A 332 -18.64 11.33 -19.64
CA GLY A 332 -19.92 10.71 -19.96
C GLY A 332 -20.22 9.48 -19.10
N SER A 333 -21.48 9.00 -19.15
CA SER A 333 -21.91 7.83 -18.38
C SER A 333 -21.41 6.51 -18.99
N ASN A 334 -21.18 5.51 -18.13
CA ASN A 334 -20.86 4.14 -18.51
C ASN A 334 -21.87 3.15 -17.88
N PRO A 335 -22.29 2.08 -18.59
CA PRO A 335 -23.14 1.03 -18.00
C PRO A 335 -22.63 0.44 -16.68
N LEU A 336 -21.30 0.37 -16.46
CA LEU A 336 -20.72 -0.10 -15.21
C LEU A 336 -20.95 0.86 -14.05
N LEU A 337 -20.97 2.17 -14.30
CA LEU A 337 -21.29 3.18 -13.28
C LEU A 337 -22.73 3.03 -12.82
N ASP A 338 -23.63 2.81 -13.76
CA ASP A 338 -25.04 2.56 -13.50
C ASP A 338 -25.27 1.35 -12.58
N ILE A 339 -24.54 0.25 -12.83
CA ILE A 339 -24.56 -0.94 -11.98
C ILE A 339 -23.96 -0.62 -10.61
N ALA A 340 -22.84 0.11 -10.57
CA ALA A 340 -22.15 0.45 -9.34
C ALA A 340 -23.02 1.33 -8.41
N LEU A 341 -23.67 2.37 -8.93
CA LEU A 341 -24.55 3.24 -8.15
C LEU A 341 -25.76 2.48 -7.60
N GLU A 342 -26.35 1.59 -8.39
CA GLU A 342 -27.47 0.77 -7.92
C GLU A 342 -27.02 -0.27 -6.88
N LEU A 343 -25.84 -0.86 -7.07
CA LEU A 343 -25.23 -1.79 -6.10
C LEU A 343 -24.90 -1.08 -4.79
N GLU A 344 -24.36 0.14 -4.83
CA GLU A 344 -24.15 0.99 -3.66
C GLU A 344 -25.47 1.23 -2.93
N ARG A 345 -26.50 1.70 -3.64
CA ARG A 345 -27.81 2.00 -3.07
C ARG A 345 -28.38 0.79 -2.33
N ILE A 346 -28.37 -0.39 -2.97
CA ILE A 346 -28.85 -1.64 -2.36
C ILE A 346 -28.02 -2.02 -1.14
N ALA A 347 -26.69 -1.95 -1.23
CA ALA A 347 -25.82 -2.31 -0.11
C ALA A 347 -26.00 -1.39 1.11
N LEU A 348 -26.34 -0.11 0.90
CA LEU A 348 -26.60 0.85 1.99
C LEU A 348 -28.00 0.69 2.63
N GLU A 349 -28.97 0.15 1.89
CA GLU A 349 -30.35 -0.03 2.35
C GLU A 349 -30.62 -1.44 2.92
N ASP A 350 -29.90 -2.45 2.45
CA ASP A 350 -30.17 -3.84 2.78
C ASP A 350 -29.59 -4.24 4.16
N GLU A 351 -30.48 -4.72 5.03
CA GLU A 351 -30.15 -5.05 6.43
C GLU A 351 -28.95 -5.99 6.59
N TYR A 352 -28.72 -6.90 5.64
CA TYR A 352 -27.62 -7.86 5.71
C TYR A 352 -26.26 -7.16 5.71
N PHE A 353 -26.10 -6.15 4.85
CA PHE A 353 -24.86 -5.40 4.65
C PHE A 353 -24.70 -4.33 5.73
N VAL A 354 -25.79 -3.64 6.10
CA VAL A 354 -25.80 -2.66 7.19
C VAL A 354 -25.39 -3.31 8.52
N LYS A 355 -25.95 -4.47 8.87
CA LYS A 355 -25.58 -5.20 10.10
C LYS A 355 -24.11 -5.65 10.11
N ARG A 356 -23.53 -5.88 8.93
CA ARG A 356 -22.11 -6.27 8.74
C ARG A 356 -21.18 -5.08 8.51
N ARG A 357 -21.72 -3.86 8.47
CA ARG A 357 -21.00 -2.61 8.23
C ARG A 357 -20.20 -2.61 6.92
N LEU A 358 -20.81 -3.15 5.87
CA LEU A 358 -20.21 -3.22 4.54
C LEU A 358 -20.56 -1.96 3.74
N TYR A 359 -19.72 -0.93 3.88
CA TYR A 359 -19.84 0.36 3.19
C TYR A 359 -18.84 0.47 2.04
N PRO A 360 -19.14 1.23 0.97
CA PRO A 360 -18.18 1.50 -0.09
C PRO A 360 -16.89 2.13 0.47
N ASN A 361 -15.74 1.62 0.03
CA ASN A 361 -14.44 2.16 0.38
C ASN A 361 -13.83 2.97 -0.77
N VAL A 362 -12.63 3.52 -0.57
CA VAL A 362 -11.92 4.30 -1.60
C VAL A 362 -11.69 3.53 -2.92
N ASP A 363 -11.53 2.20 -2.84
CA ASP A 363 -11.23 1.35 -4.00
C ASP A 363 -12.42 1.23 -4.96
N PHE A 364 -13.64 1.33 -4.41
CA PHE A 364 -14.88 1.29 -5.19
C PHE A 364 -14.96 2.46 -6.18
N TYR A 365 -14.81 3.68 -5.68
CA TYR A 365 -14.93 4.90 -6.49
C TYR A 365 -13.70 5.15 -7.37
N SER A 366 -12.50 4.87 -6.86
CA SER A 366 -11.26 5.00 -7.66
C SER A 366 -11.29 4.10 -8.88
N GLY A 367 -11.77 2.85 -8.73
CA GLY A 367 -11.96 1.92 -9.85
C GLY A 367 -12.88 2.48 -10.93
N LEU A 368 -13.98 3.15 -10.53
CA LEU A 368 -14.90 3.79 -11.48
C LEU A 368 -14.30 5.01 -12.17
N ILE A 369 -13.55 5.85 -11.45
CA ILE A 369 -12.83 6.98 -12.05
C ILE A 369 -11.82 6.47 -13.09
N TYR A 370 -10.99 5.49 -12.75
CA TYR A 370 -10.02 4.92 -13.69
C TYR A 370 -10.68 4.26 -14.90
N GLN A 371 -11.85 3.63 -14.71
CA GLN A 371 -12.65 3.09 -15.78
C GLN A 371 -13.16 4.18 -16.74
N ALA A 372 -13.64 5.29 -16.21
CA ALA A 372 -14.10 6.43 -17.00
C ALA A 372 -12.95 7.06 -17.81
N LEU A 373 -11.72 7.03 -17.28
CA LEU A 373 -10.49 7.39 -17.99
C LEU A 373 -10.01 6.33 -18.99
N LYS A 374 -10.76 5.23 -19.15
CA LYS A 374 -10.45 4.10 -20.04
C LYS A 374 -9.11 3.44 -19.74
N LEU A 375 -8.66 3.50 -18.49
CA LEU A 375 -7.47 2.78 -18.06
C LEU A 375 -7.77 1.27 -18.05
N PRO A 376 -6.86 0.41 -18.54
CA PRO A 376 -7.00 -1.02 -18.38
C PRO A 376 -6.95 -1.38 -16.90
N THR A 377 -7.72 -2.39 -16.49
CA THR A 377 -7.83 -2.83 -15.08
C THR A 377 -6.48 -3.13 -14.44
N ASP A 378 -5.55 -3.68 -15.22
CA ASP A 378 -4.21 -4.10 -14.79
C ASP A 378 -3.31 -2.90 -14.42
N MET A 379 -3.72 -1.67 -14.78
CA MET A 379 -3.05 -0.43 -14.35
C MET A 379 -3.53 0.07 -12.99
N PHE A 380 -4.62 -0.43 -12.43
CA PHE A 380 -5.19 0.16 -11.21
C PHE A 380 -4.25 0.03 -10.01
N PRO A 381 -3.59 -1.11 -9.77
CA PRO A 381 -2.59 -1.19 -8.71
C PRO A 381 -1.36 -0.31 -8.97
N VAL A 382 -1.02 -0.04 -10.24
CA VAL A 382 0.05 0.92 -10.62
C VAL A 382 -0.34 2.34 -10.23
N MET A 383 -1.60 2.72 -10.46
CA MET A 383 -2.14 4.02 -10.04
C MET A 383 -2.07 4.21 -8.53
N PHE A 384 -2.18 3.12 -7.77
CA PHE A 384 -2.00 3.13 -6.32
C PHE A 384 -0.50 3.24 -5.93
N ALA A 385 0.39 2.53 -6.62
CA ALA A 385 1.82 2.54 -6.32
C ALA A 385 2.47 3.95 -6.44
N ILE A 386 2.02 4.77 -7.40
CA ILE A 386 2.56 6.13 -7.64
C ILE A 386 2.51 6.98 -6.36
N PRO A 387 1.34 7.31 -5.81
CA PRO A 387 1.27 8.13 -4.61
C PRO A 387 1.78 7.39 -3.39
N ARG A 388 1.55 6.07 -3.27
CA ARG A 388 1.95 5.30 -2.10
C ARG A 388 3.46 5.28 -1.87
N THR A 389 4.24 5.56 -2.93
CA THR A 389 5.69 5.68 -2.86
C THR A 389 6.14 6.73 -1.84
N VAL A 390 5.45 7.87 -1.71
CA VAL A 390 5.86 8.87 -0.70
C VAL A 390 5.64 8.36 0.72
N GLY A 391 4.51 7.67 0.98
CA GLY A 391 4.25 7.04 2.26
C GLY A 391 5.31 5.99 2.60
N TRP A 392 5.66 5.11 1.65
CA TRP A 392 6.74 4.14 1.84
C TRP A 392 8.08 4.79 2.18
N LEU A 393 8.44 5.86 1.49
CA LEU A 393 9.70 6.58 1.72
C LEU A 393 9.75 7.26 3.09
N ALA A 394 8.67 7.93 3.48
CA ALA A 394 8.55 8.53 4.81
C ALA A 394 8.66 7.46 5.91
N GLN A 395 7.98 6.32 5.74
CA GLN A 395 7.99 5.20 6.67
C GLN A 395 9.37 4.52 6.74
N TRP A 396 10.07 4.43 5.61
CA TRP A 396 11.44 3.92 5.53
C TRP A 396 12.44 4.84 6.24
N GLU A 397 12.38 6.15 5.99
CA GLU A 397 13.30 7.10 6.62
C GLU A 397 13.05 7.19 8.13
N GLU A 398 11.79 7.23 8.57
CA GLU A 398 11.45 7.19 10.00
C GLU A 398 11.97 5.91 10.67
N MET A 399 11.85 4.75 10.02
CA MET A 399 12.41 3.49 10.50
C MET A 399 13.93 3.52 10.59
N LEU A 400 14.60 4.02 9.55
CA LEU A 400 16.06 4.04 9.45
C LEU A 400 16.70 4.96 10.49
N LEU A 401 16.05 6.08 10.82
CA LEU A 401 16.52 7.06 11.79
C LEU A 401 16.07 6.78 13.23
N ASP A 402 15.25 5.74 13.45
CA ASP A 402 14.82 5.33 14.77
C ASP A 402 16.02 4.82 15.60
N ARG A 403 16.13 5.26 16.86
CA ARG A 403 17.17 4.79 17.79
C ARG A 403 16.97 3.33 18.16
N GLU A 404 15.74 2.83 18.08
CA GLU A 404 15.39 1.44 18.32
C GLU A 404 15.57 0.56 17.06
N GLN A 405 16.00 1.13 15.93
CA GLN A 405 16.16 0.41 14.67
C GLN A 405 17.05 -0.83 14.86
N ARG A 406 16.51 -1.98 14.45
CA ARG A 406 17.18 -3.28 14.36
C ARG A 406 16.61 -4.04 13.16
N ILE A 407 17.36 -5.02 12.67
CA ILE A 407 16.87 -5.94 11.63
C ILE A 407 15.61 -6.66 12.09
N ALA A 408 14.55 -6.63 11.27
CA ALA A 408 13.31 -7.35 11.50
C ALA A 408 13.57 -8.86 11.40
N ARG A 409 13.49 -9.56 12.54
CA ARG A 409 13.79 -10.99 12.64
C ARG A 409 12.81 -11.70 13.58
N PRO A 410 11.57 -11.97 13.14
CA PRO A 410 10.55 -12.58 13.97
C PRO A 410 10.93 -14.01 14.39
N ARG A 411 10.35 -14.48 15.50
CA ARG A 411 10.46 -15.87 15.97
C ARG A 411 9.39 -16.75 15.33
N GLN A 412 9.51 -18.06 15.51
CA GLN A 412 8.48 -19.05 15.15
C GLN A 412 8.24 -20.01 16.32
N VAL A 413 7.04 -20.58 16.38
CA VAL A 413 6.73 -21.75 17.22
C VAL A 413 7.01 -23.00 16.39
N TYR A 414 8.09 -23.71 16.71
CA TYR A 414 8.48 -24.91 15.98
C TYR A 414 7.70 -26.13 16.51
N LEU A 415 6.82 -26.68 15.66
CA LEU A 415 6.05 -27.90 15.93
C LEU A 415 6.46 -29.05 15.00
N GLY A 416 7.66 -28.97 14.41
CA GLY A 416 8.21 -30.05 13.60
C GLY A 416 8.80 -31.16 14.46
N GLU A 417 9.31 -32.20 13.78
CA GLU A 417 9.97 -33.34 14.44
C GLU A 417 11.12 -32.89 15.36
N SER A 418 11.25 -33.58 16.50
CA SER A 418 12.41 -33.42 17.38
C SER A 418 13.70 -33.90 16.70
N ARG A 419 14.85 -33.70 17.36
CA ARG A 419 16.14 -34.20 16.86
C ARG A 419 16.04 -35.68 16.48
N ARG A 420 16.24 -35.98 15.20
CA ARG A 420 16.29 -37.34 14.65
C ARG A 420 17.64 -37.58 13.98
N ALA A 421 18.12 -38.82 14.01
CA ALA A 421 19.36 -39.19 13.36
C ALA A 421 19.22 -39.04 11.84
N TYR A 422 20.28 -38.59 11.19
CA TYR A 422 20.35 -38.60 9.73
C TYR A 422 20.52 -40.06 9.27
N VAL A 423 19.69 -40.48 8.32
CA VAL A 423 19.78 -41.79 7.68
C VAL A 423 20.37 -41.60 6.30
N GLU A 424 21.48 -42.29 6.03
CA GLU A 424 22.16 -42.24 4.74
C GLU A 424 21.21 -42.62 3.61
N MET A 425 21.41 -42.05 2.42
CA MET A 425 20.45 -42.23 1.32
C MET A 425 20.24 -43.71 0.96
N SER A 426 21.28 -44.54 1.07
CA SER A 426 21.26 -45.99 0.85
C SER A 426 20.47 -46.78 1.90
N GLU A 427 20.19 -46.18 3.06
CA GLU A 427 19.58 -46.84 4.22
C GLU A 427 18.12 -46.39 4.45
N ARG A 428 17.58 -45.56 3.55
CA ARG A 428 16.18 -45.10 3.61
C ARG A 428 15.28 -46.19 3.06
N ASP A 429 14.37 -46.72 3.89
CA ASP A 429 13.50 -47.85 3.57
C ASP A 429 12.22 -47.49 2.79
N GLY A 430 12.11 -46.25 2.30
CA GLY A 430 10.98 -45.77 1.49
C GLY A 430 9.64 -45.71 2.22
N ARG A 431 9.59 -46.05 3.52
CA ARG A 431 8.40 -45.86 4.33
C ARG A 431 8.26 -44.37 4.62
N VAL A 432 7.34 -43.74 3.91
CA VAL A 432 6.81 -42.43 4.27
C VAL A 432 6.40 -42.53 5.74
N MET A 433 7.13 -41.83 6.61
CA MET A 433 6.81 -41.68 8.02
C MET A 433 5.41 -41.08 8.10
N ALA A 434 4.39 -41.92 8.26
CA ALA A 434 3.06 -41.50 8.64
C ALA A 434 3.22 -40.83 10.01
N GLY A 435 3.24 -39.50 10.00
CA GLY A 435 3.44 -38.70 11.19
C GLY A 435 2.49 -39.15 12.27
N SER A 436 3.06 -39.42 13.44
CA SER A 436 2.34 -39.55 14.69
C SER A 436 1.38 -38.37 14.81
N ALA A 437 0.08 -38.63 14.70
CA ALA A 437 -0.94 -37.75 15.23
C ALA A 437 -0.65 -37.59 16.73
N ALA A 438 -0.10 -36.44 17.13
CA ALA A 438 0.02 -36.09 18.53
C ALA A 438 -1.39 -35.82 19.06
N SER A 439 -1.92 -36.81 19.77
CA SER A 439 -2.93 -36.69 20.81
C SER A 439 -2.41 -35.84 21.98
N GLY A 440 -3.22 -34.92 22.50
CA GLY A 440 -3.03 -34.28 23.81
C GLY A 440 -3.03 -32.77 23.76
#